data_AF-A0A920U0A6-F1
#
_entry.id   AF-A0A920U0A6-F1
#
_cell.length_a   1.000
_cell.length_b   1.000
_cell.length_c   1.000
_cell.angle_alpha   90.00
_cell.angle_beta   90.00
_cell.angle_gamma   90.00
#
_symmetry.space_group_name_H-M   'P 1'
#
loop_
_entity.id
_entity.type
_entity.pdbx_description
1 polymer ?
#
loop_
_entity_poly.entity_id
_entity_poly.type
_entity_poly.pdbx_seq_one_letter_code
_entity_poly.pdbx_strand_id
1 'polypeptide(L)' 'MCDFAGLDIWAKVFRNLATEISADHEIPATVRALVDEGHYGTKTKRGFFDYSDKSSLTNRTDERDRGFLEILKLFHSK' A
#
# COMPACT_ATOMS: atom_id res chain seq x y z
N MET A 1 3.18 1.66 -1.34
CA MET A 1 1.87 2.17 -1.82
C MET A 1 0.70 1.39 -1.25
N CYS A 2 0.63 0.05 -1.39
CA CYS A 2 -0.52 -0.75 -0.93
C CYS A 2 -0.88 -0.55 0.56
N ASP A 3 0.12 -0.59 1.46
CA ASP A 3 -0.11 -0.35 2.89
C ASP A 3 -0.67 1.04 3.21
N PHE A 4 -0.36 2.06 2.40
CA PHE A 4 -0.88 3.41 2.57
C PHE A 4 -2.33 3.54 2.06
N ALA A 5 -2.73 2.74 1.08
CA ALA A 5 -4.09 2.71 0.56
C ALA A 5 -5.05 1.90 1.45
N GLY A 6 -4.51 0.89 2.16
CA GLY A 6 -5.29 -0.04 2.97
C GLY A 6 -5.44 -1.39 2.26
N LEU A 7 -4.90 -2.46 2.86
CA LEU A 7 -4.93 -3.79 2.24
C LEU A 7 -6.34 -4.39 2.18
N ASP A 8 -7.23 -4.03 3.11
CA ASP A 8 -8.64 -4.42 3.09
C ASP A 8 -9.39 -3.77 1.92
N ILE A 9 -9.14 -2.50 1.64
CA ILE A 9 -9.69 -1.79 0.49
C ILE A 9 -9.12 -2.37 -0.80
N TRP A 10 -7.80 -2.58 -0.85
CA TRP A 10 -7.13 -3.19 -1.99
C TRP A 10 -7.73 -4.57 -2.30
N ALA A 11 -7.88 -5.44 -1.30
CA ALA A 11 -8.48 -6.76 -1.46
C ALA A 11 -9.94 -6.68 -1.94
N LYS A 12 -10.72 -5.71 -1.43
CA LYS A 12 -12.11 -5.49 -1.88
C LYS A 12 -12.19 -5.09 -3.34
N VAL A 13 -11.38 -4.13 -3.78
CA VAL A 13 -11.34 -3.70 -5.19
C VAL A 13 -10.80 -4.81 -6.08
N PHE A 14 -9.72 -5.49 -5.66
CA PHE A 14 -9.11 -6.56 -6.41
C PHE A 14 -10.10 -7.70 -6.66
N ARG A 15 -10.92 -8.11 -5.67
CA ARG A 15 -11.97 -9.13 -5.86
C ARG A 15 -12.93 -8.81 -6.99
N ASN A 16 -13.27 -7.53 -7.18
CA ASN A 16 -14.19 -7.12 -8.24
C ASN A 16 -13.55 -7.19 -9.64
N LEU A 17 -12.22 -7.18 -9.70
CA LEU A 17 -11.46 -7.15 -10.97
C LEU A 17 -10.70 -8.44 -11.23
N ALA A 18 -10.58 -9.34 -10.26
CA ALA A 18 -9.68 -10.48 -10.32
C ALA A 18 -9.96 -11.38 -11.53
N THR A 19 -11.23 -11.53 -11.90
CA THR A 19 -11.68 -12.27 -13.08
C THR A 19 -11.19 -11.67 -14.41
N GLU A 20 -10.83 -10.38 -14.41
CA GLU A 20 -10.41 -9.65 -15.61
C GLU A 20 -8.90 -9.40 -15.66
N ILE A 21 -8.23 -9.29 -14.50
CA ILE A 21 -6.84 -8.82 -14.40
C ILE A 21 -5.85 -9.85 -13.83
N SER A 22 -6.33 -11.00 -13.34
CA SER A 22 -5.50 -12.02 -12.68
C SER A 22 -5.66 -13.38 -13.35
N ALA A 23 -4.55 -14.04 -13.68
CA ALA A 23 -4.57 -15.39 -14.27
C ALA A 23 -5.21 -16.43 -13.33
N ASP A 24 -4.96 -16.29 -12.03
CA ASP A 24 -5.50 -17.20 -11.01
C ASP A 24 -6.90 -16.78 -10.55
N HIS A 25 -7.41 -15.64 -11.05
CA HIS A 25 -8.70 -15.03 -10.71
C HIS A 25 -8.97 -14.84 -9.19
N GLU A 26 -7.94 -14.95 -8.37
CA GLU A 26 -8.01 -14.87 -6.92
C GLU A 26 -7.09 -13.78 -6.36
N ILE A 27 -7.40 -13.34 -5.13
CA ILE A 27 -6.50 -12.47 -4.37
C ILE A 27 -5.22 -13.25 -4.00
N PRO A 28 -4.03 -12.65 -4.15
CA PRO A 28 -2.78 -13.25 -3.68
C PRO A 28 -2.86 -13.72 -2.22
N ALA A 29 -2.38 -14.93 -1.94
CA ALA A 29 -2.48 -15.56 -0.62
C ALA A 29 -1.89 -14.69 0.50
N THR A 30 -0.75 -14.04 0.26
CA THR A 30 -0.12 -13.13 1.24
C THR A 30 -1.02 -11.96 1.63
N VAL A 31 -1.74 -11.37 0.67
CA VAL A 31 -2.68 -10.27 0.95
C VAL A 31 -3.87 -10.77 1.75
N ARG A 32 -4.38 -11.96 1.40
CA ARG A 32 -5.48 -12.61 2.13
C ARG A 32 -5.12 -12.82 3.60
N ALA A 33 -3.96 -13.41 3.87
CA ALA A 33 -3.48 -13.64 5.24
C ALA A 33 -3.35 -12.33 6.03
N LEU A 34 -2.74 -11.28 5.45
CA LEU A 34 -2.61 -9.99 6.11
C LEU A 34 -3.97 -9.35 6.43
N VAL A 35 -4.94 -9.46 5.53
CA VAL A 35 -6.30 -8.94 5.77
C VAL A 35 -7.00 -9.75 6.86
N ASP A 36 -6.90 -11.08 6.83
CA ASP A 36 -7.52 -11.95 7.82
C ASP A 36 -6.94 -11.74 9.23
N GLU A 37 -5.65 -11.36 9.33
CA GLU A 37 -4.96 -10.98 10.58
C GLU A 37 -5.25 -9.52 11.01
N GLY A 38 -6.06 -8.77 10.27
CA GLY A 38 -6.36 -7.36 10.57
C GLY A 38 -5.19 -6.41 10.29
N HIS A 39 -4.21 -6.84 9.50
CA HIS A 39 -3.02 -6.07 9.13
C HIS A 39 -3.29 -5.28 7.84
N TYR A 40 -4.06 -4.19 7.98
CA TYR A 40 -4.52 -3.38 6.85
C TYR A 40 -3.52 -2.33 6.35
N GLY A 41 -2.28 -2.32 6.83
CA GLY A 41 -1.26 -1.35 6.46
C GLY A 41 -1.11 -0.23 7.48
N THR A 42 -0.90 1.00 7.01
CA THR A 42 -0.51 2.12 7.87
C THR A 42 -1.58 2.46 8.91
N LYS A 43 -2.88 2.30 8.57
CA LYS A 43 -3.99 2.60 9.48
C LYS A 43 -4.07 1.65 10.69
N THR A 44 -3.53 0.44 10.58
CA THR A 44 -3.42 -0.56 11.67
C THR A 44 -1.98 -0.71 12.16
N LYS A 45 -1.07 0.14 11.68
CA LYS A 45 0.37 0.10 11.95
C LYS A 45 1.08 -1.20 11.54
N ARG A 46 0.43 -2.04 10.73
CA ARG A 46 0.97 -3.31 10.26
C ARG A 46 0.30 -3.69 8.95
N GLY A 47 1.10 -4.05 7.96
CA GLY A 47 0.69 -4.61 6.67
C GLY A 47 1.84 -5.45 6.11
N PHE A 48 2.24 -5.20 4.87
CA PHE A 48 3.52 -5.73 4.37
C PHE A 48 4.71 -5.26 5.20
N PHE A 49 4.62 -4.06 5.76
CA PHE A 49 5.64 -3.50 6.64
C PHE A 49 5.11 -3.28 8.06
N ASP A 50 6.05 -3.13 8.98
CA ASP A 50 5.80 -2.76 10.37
C ASP A 50 5.91 -1.23 10.56
N TYR A 51 4.85 -0.65 11.11
CA TYR A 51 4.76 0.77 11.43
C TYR A 51 4.44 0.99 12.92
N SER A 52 4.75 0.00 13.77
CA SER A 52 4.56 0.10 15.22
C SER A 52 5.46 1.15 15.85
N ASP A 53 6.66 1.35 15.30
CA ASP A 53 7.54 2.46 15.67
C ASP A 53 6.89 3.82 15.34
N LYS A 54 6.96 4.75 16.30
CA LYS A 54 6.30 6.05 16.20
C LYS A 54 6.82 6.90 15.03
N SER A 55 8.09 6.75 14.65
CA SER A 55 8.72 7.54 13.60
C SER A 55 8.63 6.89 12.22
N SER A 56 8.50 5.55 12.16
CA SER A 56 8.48 4.78 10.91
C SER A 56 7.48 5.31 9.89
N LEU A 57 6.23 5.57 10.30
CA LEU A 57 5.20 6.06 9.38
C LEU A 57 5.49 7.48 8.87
N THR A 58 5.91 8.38 9.76
CA THR A 58 6.24 9.77 9.41
C THR A 58 7.44 9.81 8.46
N ASN A 59 8.54 9.13 8.80
CA ASN A 59 9.75 9.08 7.98
C ASN A 59 9.45 8.56 6.57
N ARG A 60 8.69 7.46 6.46
CA ARG A 60 8.29 6.91 5.15
C ARG A 60 7.38 7.83 4.35
N THR A 61 6.52 8.60 5.02
CA THR A 61 5.65 9.58 4.38
C THR A 61 6.49 10.74 3.83
N ASP A 62 7.39 11.28 4.65
CA ASP A 62 8.27 12.40 4.29
C ASP A 62 9.21 12.03 3.14
N GLU A 63 9.81 10.83 3.17
CA GLU A 63 10.66 10.33 2.09
C GLU A 63 9.89 10.20 0.77
N ARG A 64 8.69 9.62 0.82
CA ARG A 64 7.84 9.48 -0.37
C ARG A 64 7.45 10.84 -0.94
N ASP A 65 7.00 11.76 -0.09
CA ASP A 65 6.52 13.07 -0.51
C ASP A 65 7.67 13.92 -1.06
N ARG A 66 8.87 13.83 -0.46
CA ARG A 66 10.09 14.43 -1.00
C ARG A 66 10.40 13.90 -2.41
N GLY A 67 10.37 12.58 -2.59
CA GLY A 67 10.61 11.97 -3.90
C GLY A 67 9.60 12.43 -4.96
N PHE A 68 8.31 12.55 -4.62
CA PHE A 68 7.31 13.09 -5.54
C PHE A 68 7.56 14.56 -5.90
N LEU A 69 7.98 15.39 -4.94
CA LEU A 69 8.33 16.79 -5.21
C LEU A 69 9.59 16.92 -6.08
N GLU A 70 10.57 16.04 -5.92
CA GLU A 70 11.77 15.99 -6.77
C GLU A 70 11.41 15.62 -8.21
N ILE A 71 10.58 14.59 -8.40
CA ILE A 71 10.05 14.21 -9.71
C ILE A 71 9.25 15.37 -10.33
N LEU A 72 8.40 16.04 -9.55
CA LEU A 72 7.63 17.20 -10.02
C LEU A 72 8.55 18.33 -10.53
N LYS A 73 9.63 18.62 -9.81
CA LYS A 73 10.62 19.63 -10.25
C LYS A 73 11.23 19.25 -11.59
N LEU A 74 11.57 17.98 -11.81
CA LEU A 74 12.11 17.50 -13.08
C LEU A 74 11.11 17.66 -14.25
N PHE A 75 9.82 17.46 -14.01
CA PHE A 75 8.80 17.70 -15.04
C PHE A 75 8.61 19.18 -15.40
N HIS A 76 8.95 20.09 -14.49
CA HIS A 76 8.78 21.53 -14.67
C HIS A 76 10.09 22.29 -14.92
N SER A 77 11.25 21.63 -14.86
CA SER A 77 12.52 22.20 -15.29
C SER A 77 12.58 22.20 -16.82
N LYS A 78 12.23 23.34 -17.42
CA LYS A 78 12.59 23.68 -18.81
C LYS A 78 13.91 24.42 -18.85
#